data_AF-A0A945TVM6-F1
#
_entry.id   AF-A0A945TVM6-F1
#
_cell.length_a   1.000
_cell.length_b   1.000
_cell.length_c   1.000
_cell.angle_alpha   90.00
_cell.angle_beta   90.00
_cell.angle_gamma   90.00
#
_symmetry.space_group_name_H-M   'P 1'
#
loop_
_entity.id
_entity.type
_entity.pdbx_description
1 polymer ?
#
loop_
_entity_poly.entity_id
_entity_poly.type
_entity_poly.pdbx_seq_one_letter_code
_entity_poly.pdbx_strand_id
1 'polypeptide(L)'
;MIWISPNLSEGRFFKKDEALLSIGIRQSQSRLKAPFNGVVQLKNVDLGQYVNPGTQLATLLGSDHAEVVIDMPMSRLDWLPKQSPNELPLNSSEQSAGAAWSKHQYQIPALVSLSGISLASAWPAMVKRHLLELTPRGMMVQLIAEVKDPFRLIIPEEENKKEYSGNAAIQIKELGTLKAEIPEKTVYSNIPLFLGAFVDVKIPGRKLVNVIKIPAQALRDQDSIWIAAEKLDQDSAPGELELQVRRVQIAHLDQDNVYLSGGIKPGERIITSPIKGAANGLKIRIAGEKTDSGKQFESENNRKLKRPEGERKRPEGASHDSRQKSAERAAEEHKETQ
;
A
#
# COMPACT_ATOMS: atom_id res chain seq x y z
N MET A 1 36.03 -34.58 -24.13
CA MET A 1 36.54 -33.33 -23.51
C MET A 1 35.37 -32.39 -23.37
N ILE A 2 35.19 -31.79 -22.20
CA ILE A 2 34.16 -30.78 -21.98
C ILE A 2 34.76 -29.41 -22.30
N TRP A 3 34.06 -28.63 -23.11
CA TRP A 3 34.33 -27.21 -23.31
C TRP A 3 33.19 -26.42 -22.67
N ILE A 4 33.55 -25.53 -21.74
CA ILE A 4 32.63 -24.65 -21.02
C ILE A 4 32.72 -23.26 -21.67
N SER A 5 31.58 -22.73 -22.11
CA SER A 5 31.52 -21.36 -22.60
C SER A 5 31.69 -20.39 -21.44
N PRO A 6 32.36 -19.23 -21.62
CA PRO A 6 32.34 -18.16 -20.63
C PRO A 6 30.94 -17.71 -20.23
N ASN A 7 29.92 -17.95 -21.08
CA ASN A 7 28.52 -17.63 -20.81
C ASN A 7 27.90 -18.55 -19.74
N LEU A 8 28.52 -19.71 -19.46
CA LEU A 8 28.12 -20.60 -18.38
C LEU A 8 28.92 -20.30 -17.10
N SER A 9 28.79 -19.06 -16.62
CA SER A 9 29.36 -18.61 -15.34
C SER A 9 28.25 -18.07 -14.46
N GLU A 10 28.30 -18.36 -13.16
CA GLU A 10 27.28 -17.90 -12.20
C GLU A 10 27.11 -16.38 -12.23
N GLY A 11 25.86 -15.92 -12.20
CA GLY A 11 25.50 -14.50 -12.32
C GLY A 11 25.62 -13.89 -13.71
N ARG A 12 26.10 -14.64 -14.71
CA ARG A 12 26.22 -14.14 -16.09
C ARG A 12 24.92 -14.28 -16.86
N PHE A 13 24.56 -13.22 -17.57
CA PHE A 13 23.44 -13.21 -18.50
C PHE A 13 23.81 -13.84 -19.85
N PHE A 14 22.85 -14.54 -20.45
CA PHE A 14 22.95 -15.14 -21.77
C PHE A 14 21.67 -14.89 -22.55
N LYS A 15 21.79 -14.91 -23.88
CA LYS A 15 20.64 -14.84 -24.79
C LYS A 15 20.25 -16.22 -25.27
N LYS A 16 18.99 -16.36 -25.69
CA LYS A 16 18.50 -17.55 -26.38
C LYS A 16 19.45 -17.95 -27.53
N ASP A 17 19.65 -19.25 -27.69
CA ASP A 17 20.49 -19.90 -28.71
C ASP A 17 22.01 -19.74 -28.54
N GLU A 18 22.48 -19.01 -27.53
CA GLU A 18 23.91 -18.93 -27.20
C GLU A 18 24.47 -20.29 -26.75
N ALA A 19 25.70 -20.60 -27.14
CA ALA A 19 26.37 -21.82 -26.73
C ALA A 19 26.82 -21.72 -25.25
N LEU A 20 26.35 -22.65 -24.42
CA LEU A 20 26.68 -22.73 -23.00
C LEU A 20 27.75 -23.78 -22.71
N LEU A 21 27.65 -24.94 -23.35
CA LEU A 21 28.55 -26.07 -23.12
C LEU A 21 28.67 -26.92 -24.37
N SER A 22 29.82 -27.55 -24.57
CA SER A 22 29.98 -28.63 -25.54
C SER A 22 30.63 -29.84 -24.89
N ILE A 23 30.02 -31.01 -25.04
CA ILE A 23 30.50 -32.29 -24.47
C ILE A 23 30.80 -33.23 -25.63
N GLY A 24 32.03 -33.71 -25.73
CA GLY A 24 32.31 -34.84 -26.63
C GLY A 24 33.77 -34.96 -27.07
N ILE A 25 33.98 -35.89 -27.98
CA ILE A 25 35.21 -36.06 -28.77
C ILE A 25 34.87 -35.78 -30.23
N ARG A 26 35.87 -35.50 -31.09
CA ARG A 26 35.71 -34.89 -32.43
C ARG A 26 34.57 -35.46 -33.32
N GLN A 27 34.16 -36.72 -33.14
CA GLN A 27 33.13 -37.38 -33.94
C GLN A 27 31.73 -37.41 -33.30
N SER A 28 31.58 -37.03 -32.03
CA SER A 28 30.30 -37.09 -31.28
C SER A 28 30.19 -35.94 -30.27
N GLN A 29 30.16 -34.70 -30.77
CA GLN A 29 29.98 -33.51 -29.92
C GLN A 29 28.50 -33.21 -29.70
N SER A 30 28.07 -33.23 -28.44
CA SER A 30 26.79 -32.67 -28.00
C SER A 30 26.98 -31.20 -27.63
N ARG A 31 26.26 -30.30 -28.28
CA ARG A 31 26.29 -28.86 -27.98
C ARG A 31 25.03 -28.46 -27.23
N LEU A 32 25.19 -27.89 -26.05
CA LEU A 32 24.10 -27.34 -25.26
C LEU A 32 24.00 -25.85 -25.52
N LYS A 33 22.83 -25.41 -26.02
CA LYS A 33 22.49 -24.00 -26.24
C LYS A 33 21.48 -23.53 -25.21
N ALA A 34 21.48 -22.23 -24.94
CA ALA A 34 20.49 -21.59 -24.08
C ALA A 34 19.08 -21.68 -24.69
N PRO A 35 18.08 -22.23 -23.97
CA PRO A 35 16.72 -22.36 -24.49
C PRO A 35 15.92 -21.03 -24.49
N PHE A 36 16.33 -20.07 -23.67
CA PHE A 36 15.68 -18.77 -23.47
C PHE A 36 16.71 -17.70 -23.04
N ASN A 37 16.30 -16.44 -22.87
CA ASN A 37 17.13 -15.39 -22.29
C ASN A 37 17.14 -15.52 -20.76
N GLY A 38 18.31 -15.42 -20.13
CA GLY A 38 18.37 -15.69 -18.71
C GLY A 38 19.70 -15.39 -18.05
N VAL A 39 19.79 -15.81 -16.79
CA VAL A 39 20.99 -15.75 -15.96
C VAL A 39 21.31 -17.13 -15.42
N VAL A 40 22.60 -17.44 -15.30
CA VAL A 40 23.05 -18.70 -14.69
C VAL A 40 22.95 -18.54 -13.17
N GLN A 41 22.11 -19.35 -12.53
CA GLN A 41 21.98 -19.36 -11.07
C GLN A 41 23.12 -20.14 -10.42
N LEU A 42 23.35 -21.35 -10.93
CA LEU A 42 24.27 -22.31 -10.35
C LEU A 42 24.94 -23.09 -11.48
N LYS A 43 26.25 -23.30 -11.37
CA LYS A 43 27.02 -24.13 -12.30
C LYS A 43 27.58 -25.35 -11.55
N ASN A 44 27.20 -26.55 -11.99
CA ASN A 44 27.57 -27.82 -11.35
C ASN A 44 28.63 -28.62 -12.12
N VAL A 45 29.27 -28.02 -13.13
CA VAL A 45 30.24 -28.69 -14.00
C VAL A 45 31.49 -27.85 -14.20
N ASP A 46 32.64 -28.53 -14.18
CA ASP A 46 33.96 -27.95 -14.45
C ASP A 46 34.69 -28.59 -15.63
N LEU A 47 35.68 -27.86 -16.15
CA LEU A 47 36.52 -28.32 -17.25
C LEU A 47 37.24 -29.61 -16.87
N GLY A 48 37.15 -30.62 -17.72
CA GLY A 48 37.79 -31.92 -17.50
C GLY A 48 36.96 -32.92 -16.67
N GLN A 49 35.83 -32.50 -16.10
CA GLN A 49 34.91 -33.41 -15.43
C GLN A 49 34.25 -34.37 -16.42
N TYR A 50 33.93 -35.59 -15.97
CA TYR A 50 33.11 -36.53 -16.71
C TYR A 50 31.66 -36.43 -16.23
N VAL A 51 30.71 -36.36 -17.16
CA VAL A 51 29.28 -36.20 -16.85
C VAL A 51 28.49 -37.36 -17.47
N ASN A 52 27.54 -37.90 -16.69
CA ASN A 52 26.67 -38.98 -17.14
C ASN A 52 25.36 -38.40 -17.69
N PRO A 53 24.62 -39.14 -18.55
CA PRO A 53 23.26 -38.79 -18.90
C PRO A 53 22.39 -38.61 -17.63
N GLY A 54 21.62 -37.52 -17.58
CA GLY A 54 20.79 -37.17 -16.43
C GLY A 54 21.50 -36.35 -15.35
N THR A 55 22.82 -36.13 -15.43
CA THR A 55 23.51 -35.21 -14.51
C THR A 55 23.05 -33.76 -14.76
N GLN A 56 22.63 -33.06 -13.71
CA GLN A 56 22.33 -31.64 -13.76
C GLN A 56 23.61 -30.83 -13.88
N LEU A 57 23.77 -30.10 -15.00
CA LEU A 57 24.99 -29.36 -15.33
C LEU A 57 24.95 -27.90 -14.83
N ALA A 58 23.77 -27.28 -14.85
CA ALA A 58 23.54 -25.92 -14.40
C ALA A 58 22.06 -25.69 -14.09
N THR A 59 21.77 -24.65 -13.32
CA THR A 59 20.42 -24.11 -13.12
C THR A 59 20.33 -22.75 -13.80
N LEU A 60 19.37 -22.60 -14.70
CA LEU A 60 19.16 -21.40 -15.51
C LEU A 60 17.85 -20.72 -15.11
N LEU A 61 17.86 -19.39 -14.99
CA LEU A 61 16.70 -18.59 -14.65
C LEU A 61 16.33 -17.68 -15.83
N GLY A 62 15.05 -17.62 -16.18
CA GLY A 62 14.57 -16.71 -17.22
C GLY A 62 14.69 -15.24 -16.79
N SER A 63 15.07 -14.36 -17.72
CA SER A 63 15.23 -12.93 -17.43
C SER A 63 14.08 -12.04 -17.92
N ASP A 64 13.22 -12.57 -18.80
CA ASP A 64 12.23 -11.76 -19.51
C ASP A 64 11.09 -11.29 -18.58
N HIS A 65 10.64 -12.17 -17.67
CA HIS A 65 9.52 -11.93 -16.77
C HIS A 65 9.80 -12.52 -15.39
N ALA A 66 9.36 -11.84 -14.33
CA ALA A 66 9.28 -12.39 -12.98
C ALA A 66 7.82 -12.50 -12.53
N GLU A 67 7.49 -13.58 -11.82
CA GLU A 67 6.22 -13.71 -11.14
C GLU A 67 6.35 -13.22 -9.69
N VAL A 68 5.44 -12.35 -9.28
CA VAL A 68 5.27 -11.89 -7.90
C VAL A 68 4.02 -12.53 -7.34
N VAL A 69 4.20 -13.29 -6.26
CA VAL A 69 3.11 -13.92 -5.52
C VAL A 69 2.60 -12.93 -4.47
N ILE A 70 1.31 -12.63 -4.51
CA ILE A 70 0.66 -11.64 -3.65
C ILE A 70 -0.42 -12.34 -2.84
N ASP A 71 -0.23 -12.41 -1.52
CA ASP A 71 -1.25 -12.93 -0.62
C ASP A 71 -2.24 -11.82 -0.24
N MET A 72 -3.51 -12.01 -0.59
CA MET A 72 -4.58 -11.06 -0.28
C MET A 72 -5.74 -11.75 0.45
N PRO A 73 -6.29 -11.17 1.53
CA PRO A 73 -7.49 -11.71 2.16
C PRO A 73 -8.67 -11.75 1.19
N MET A 74 -9.47 -12.82 1.21
CA MET A 74 -10.64 -12.97 0.33
C MET A 74 -11.61 -11.77 0.40
N SER A 75 -11.77 -11.16 1.59
CA SER A 75 -12.63 -9.98 1.78
C SER A 75 -12.22 -8.76 0.96
N ARG A 76 -10.96 -8.70 0.49
CA ARG A 76 -10.46 -7.60 -0.36
C ARG A 76 -10.62 -7.85 -1.85
N LEU A 77 -11.03 -9.06 -2.26
CA LEU A 77 -11.19 -9.40 -3.67
C LEU A 77 -12.26 -8.53 -4.35
N ASP A 78 -13.32 -8.17 -3.62
CA ASP A 78 -14.39 -7.26 -4.08
C ASP A 78 -13.91 -5.84 -4.39
N TRP A 79 -12.73 -5.49 -3.89
CA TRP A 79 -12.11 -4.20 -4.11
C TRP A 79 -11.22 -4.17 -5.35
N LEU A 80 -10.86 -5.32 -5.91
CA LEU A 80 -10.17 -5.34 -7.19
C LEU A 80 -11.05 -4.70 -8.26
N PRO A 81 -10.45 -4.03 -9.24
CA PRO A 81 -11.18 -3.46 -10.34
C PRO A 81 -11.86 -4.61 -11.05
N LYS A 82 -13.18 -4.65 -10.95
CA LYS A 82 -14.01 -5.50 -11.80
C LYS A 82 -13.75 -5.00 -13.19
N GLN A 83 -12.99 -5.76 -13.97
CA GLN A 83 -12.74 -5.39 -15.35
C GLN A 83 -14.13 -5.26 -15.98
N SER A 84 -14.48 -4.08 -16.47
CA SER A 84 -15.49 -4.04 -17.52
C SER A 84 -14.96 -5.00 -18.58
N PRO A 85 -15.75 -6.00 -19.01
CA PRO A 85 -15.56 -6.49 -20.37
C PRO A 85 -15.53 -5.22 -21.18
N ASN A 86 -14.40 -4.96 -21.84
CA ASN A 86 -14.27 -3.95 -22.87
C ASN A 86 -15.64 -3.79 -23.52
N GLU A 87 -16.26 -2.60 -23.44
CA GLU A 87 -17.53 -2.33 -24.10
C GLU A 87 -17.40 -2.90 -25.50
N LEU A 88 -18.01 -4.05 -25.73
CA LEU A 88 -17.95 -4.69 -27.03
C LEU A 88 -18.67 -3.68 -27.91
N PRO A 89 -18.03 -3.09 -28.95
CA PRO A 89 -18.84 -2.52 -30.00
C PRO A 89 -19.69 -3.69 -30.50
N LEU A 90 -21.00 -3.59 -30.28
CA LEU A 90 -22.04 -4.52 -30.72
C LEU A 90 -22.12 -4.48 -32.26
N ASN A 91 -21.04 -4.84 -32.96
CA ASN A 91 -20.99 -4.97 -34.41
C ASN A 91 -19.66 -5.58 -34.90
N SER A 92 -19.45 -6.87 -34.68
CA SER A 92 -18.85 -7.68 -35.75
C SER A 92 -19.28 -9.13 -35.61
N SER A 93 -20.18 -9.49 -36.53
CA SER A 93 -20.50 -10.86 -36.89
C SER A 93 -19.29 -11.52 -37.52
N GLU A 94 -18.34 -12.01 -36.74
CA GLU A 94 -17.32 -12.92 -37.25
C GLU A 94 -17.07 -14.08 -36.29
N GLN A 95 -17.37 -15.25 -36.83
CA GLN A 95 -17.19 -16.57 -36.25
C GLN A 95 -15.75 -16.76 -35.76
N SER A 96 -15.58 -16.94 -34.45
CA SER A 96 -14.44 -17.68 -33.89
C SER A 96 -14.77 -18.12 -32.46
N ALA A 97 -15.59 -19.18 -32.36
CA ALA A 97 -15.98 -19.84 -31.11
C ALA A 97 -14.80 -20.50 -30.33
N GLY A 98 -13.55 -20.28 -30.74
CA GLY A 98 -12.34 -20.76 -30.06
C GLY A 98 -11.51 -19.67 -29.34
N ALA A 99 -11.82 -18.38 -29.54
CA ALA A 99 -11.04 -17.26 -28.99
C ALA A 99 -11.70 -16.56 -27.78
N ALA A 100 -12.91 -16.99 -27.39
CA ALA A 100 -13.71 -16.32 -26.37
C ALA A 100 -13.18 -16.55 -24.93
N TRP A 101 -12.53 -17.68 -24.64
CA TRP A 101 -12.07 -17.98 -23.27
C TRP A 101 -10.76 -17.28 -22.89
N SER A 102 -9.89 -16.93 -23.87
CA SER A 102 -8.64 -16.21 -23.60
C SER A 102 -8.82 -14.72 -23.28
N LYS A 103 -9.99 -14.16 -23.60
CA LYS A 103 -10.31 -12.73 -23.41
C LYS A 103 -10.83 -12.40 -22.00
N HIS A 104 -11.03 -13.41 -21.16
CA HIS A 104 -11.52 -13.27 -19.78
C HIS A 104 -10.40 -13.32 -18.73
N GLN A 105 -9.14 -13.30 -19.15
CA GLN A 105 -8.03 -13.25 -18.21
C GLN A 105 -7.97 -11.88 -17.55
N TYR A 106 -8.08 -11.87 -16.23
CA TYR A 106 -7.84 -10.70 -15.40
C TYR A 106 -6.50 -10.07 -15.77
N GLN A 107 -6.52 -8.80 -16.20
CA GLN A 107 -5.33 -8.01 -16.49
C GLN A 107 -5.36 -6.74 -15.65
N ILE A 108 -5.04 -6.87 -14.38
CA ILE A 108 -5.09 -5.73 -13.45
C ILE A 108 -3.70 -5.09 -13.39
N PRO A 109 -3.55 -3.81 -13.75
CA PRO A 109 -2.27 -3.13 -13.61
C PRO A 109 -1.89 -3.03 -12.14
N ALA A 110 -0.63 -3.24 -11.82
CA ALA A 110 -0.07 -3.14 -10.49
C ALA A 110 1.32 -2.48 -10.55
N LEU A 111 1.77 -1.92 -9.43
CA LEU A 111 3.12 -1.40 -9.27
C LEU A 111 3.82 -2.18 -8.17
N VAL A 112 4.99 -2.73 -8.49
CA VAL A 112 5.82 -3.51 -7.58
C VAL A 112 7.03 -2.68 -7.18
N SER A 113 7.33 -2.61 -5.89
CA SER A 113 8.55 -1.97 -5.38
C SER A 113 9.24 -2.89 -4.37
N LEU A 114 10.56 -2.77 -4.22
CA LEU A 114 11.29 -3.52 -3.19
C LEU A 114 10.91 -3.01 -1.80
N SER A 115 10.50 -3.92 -0.92
CA SER A 115 10.15 -3.57 0.45
C SER A 115 11.38 -3.06 1.20
N GLY A 116 11.22 -1.97 1.95
CA GLY A 116 12.28 -1.37 2.75
C GLY A 116 13.29 -0.49 1.98
N ILE A 117 13.12 -0.31 0.67
CA ILE A 117 13.99 0.55 -0.15
C ILE A 117 13.19 1.73 -0.70
N SER A 118 13.28 2.90 -0.05
CA SER A 118 12.49 4.09 -0.41
C SER A 118 12.84 4.69 -1.77
N LEU A 119 14.07 4.52 -2.24
CA LEU A 119 14.56 5.02 -3.53
C LEU A 119 14.51 3.98 -4.65
N ALA A 120 14.02 2.76 -4.39
CA ALA A 120 13.90 1.74 -5.42
C ALA A 120 12.85 2.16 -6.44
N SER A 121 13.21 2.22 -7.71
CA SER A 121 12.21 2.49 -8.76
C SER A 121 11.26 1.30 -8.85
N ALA A 122 9.96 1.60 -8.97
CA ALA A 122 8.93 0.58 -9.07
C ALA A 122 8.91 -0.05 -10.47
N TRP A 123 8.56 -1.33 -10.53
CA TRP A 123 8.29 -2.04 -11.77
C TRP A 123 6.79 -2.04 -12.08
N PRO A 124 6.39 -1.72 -13.32
CA PRO A 124 5.04 -1.98 -13.77
C PRO A 124 4.81 -3.50 -13.83
N ALA A 125 3.71 -3.94 -13.26
CA ALA A 125 3.31 -5.33 -13.23
C ALA A 125 1.86 -5.49 -13.69
N MET A 126 1.52 -6.69 -14.13
CA MET A 126 0.15 -7.03 -14.49
C MET A 126 -0.26 -8.28 -13.71
N VAL A 127 -1.30 -8.19 -12.88
CA VAL A 127 -1.93 -9.38 -12.28
C VAL A 127 -2.61 -10.14 -13.41
N LYS A 128 -2.13 -11.36 -13.67
CA LYS A 128 -2.60 -12.22 -14.77
C LYS A 128 -3.60 -13.28 -14.31
N ARG A 129 -3.44 -13.75 -13.08
CA ARG A 129 -4.21 -14.87 -12.53
C ARG A 129 -4.27 -14.83 -11.01
N HIS A 130 -5.23 -15.53 -10.45
CA HIS A 130 -5.28 -15.91 -9.05
C HIS A 130 -5.22 -17.43 -8.96
N LEU A 131 -4.55 -17.96 -7.94
CA LEU A 131 -4.61 -19.40 -7.65
C LEU A 131 -5.96 -19.69 -6.99
N LEU A 132 -6.58 -20.80 -7.38
CA LEU A 132 -7.87 -21.26 -6.82
C LEU A 132 -7.69 -22.02 -5.50
N GLU A 133 -6.47 -22.04 -4.97
CA GLU A 133 -6.15 -22.66 -3.69
C GLU A 133 -6.36 -21.64 -2.58
N LEU A 134 -7.21 -21.98 -1.62
CA LEU A 134 -7.35 -21.22 -0.38
C LEU A 134 -6.39 -21.80 0.64
N THR A 135 -5.51 -20.97 1.20
CA THR A 135 -4.67 -21.42 2.31
C THR A 135 -5.52 -21.64 3.56
N PRO A 136 -5.33 -22.73 4.33
CA PRO A 136 -6.21 -23.10 5.46
C PRO A 136 -6.23 -22.08 6.60
N ARG A 137 -5.21 -21.22 6.70
CA ARG A 137 -5.08 -20.21 7.76
C ARG A 137 -5.36 -18.82 7.18
N GLY A 138 -6.59 -18.34 7.34
CA GLY A 138 -6.96 -16.94 7.08
C GLY A 138 -7.69 -16.64 5.77
N MET A 139 -7.99 -17.66 4.94
CA MET A 139 -8.66 -17.48 3.64
C MET A 139 -7.95 -16.44 2.77
N MET A 140 -6.65 -16.65 2.55
CA MET A 140 -5.86 -15.82 1.65
C MET A 140 -5.96 -16.38 0.24
N VAL A 141 -6.24 -15.49 -0.72
CA VAL A 141 -6.17 -15.75 -2.15
C VAL A 141 -4.80 -15.29 -2.63
N GLN A 142 -4.12 -16.13 -3.41
CA GLN A 142 -2.85 -15.77 -4.02
C GLN A 142 -3.07 -15.20 -5.41
N LEU A 143 -2.62 -13.98 -5.65
CA LEU A 143 -2.59 -13.35 -6.97
C LEU A 143 -1.17 -13.49 -7.54
N ILE A 144 -1.06 -13.71 -8.85
CA ILE A 144 0.22 -13.75 -9.56
C ILE A 144 0.30 -12.53 -10.46
N ALA A 145 1.22 -11.63 -10.12
CA ALA A 145 1.57 -10.48 -10.93
C ALA A 145 2.83 -10.75 -11.75
N GLU A 146 2.76 -10.49 -13.04
CA GLU A 146 3.88 -10.61 -13.95
C GLU A 146 4.58 -9.25 -14.08
N VAL A 147 5.86 -9.21 -13.72
CA VAL A 147 6.76 -8.07 -13.88
C VAL A 147 7.59 -8.29 -15.13
N LYS A 148 7.61 -7.32 -16.04
CA LYS A 148 8.50 -7.35 -17.23
C LYS A 148 9.86 -6.77 -16.89
N ASP A 149 10.90 -7.34 -17.47
CA ASP A 149 12.29 -6.93 -17.28
C ASP A 149 12.65 -6.69 -15.79
N PRO A 150 12.48 -7.71 -14.93
CA PRO A 150 12.77 -7.60 -13.50
C PRO A 150 14.22 -7.18 -13.25
N PHE A 151 15.15 -7.59 -14.12
CA PHE A 151 16.58 -7.32 -13.97
C PHE A 151 17.05 -6.02 -14.65
N ARG A 152 16.15 -5.25 -15.27
CA ARG A 152 16.45 -3.98 -15.97
C ARG A 152 17.55 -4.12 -17.04
N LEU A 153 17.48 -5.20 -17.80
CA LEU A 153 18.43 -5.49 -18.87
C LEU A 153 18.12 -4.67 -20.13
N ILE A 154 16.89 -4.17 -20.25
CA ILE A 154 16.47 -3.33 -21.37
C ILE A 154 16.76 -1.87 -20.98
N ILE A 155 17.86 -1.34 -21.47
CA ILE A 155 18.12 0.09 -21.43
C ILE A 155 17.15 0.73 -22.45
N PRO A 156 16.21 1.60 -22.02
CA PRO A 156 15.41 2.35 -22.97
C PRO A 156 16.38 3.16 -23.82
N GLU A 157 16.34 3.01 -25.15
CA GLU A 157 17.09 3.91 -26.03
C GLU A 157 16.60 5.33 -25.72
N GLU A 158 17.41 6.12 -24.99
CA GLU A 158 17.14 7.52 -24.78
C GLU A 158 16.98 8.15 -26.17
N GLU A 159 15.89 8.91 -26.37
CA GLU A 159 15.75 9.78 -27.53
C GLU A 159 17.06 10.55 -27.71
N ASN A 160 17.72 10.24 -28.80
CA ASN A 160 18.96 10.81 -29.27
C ASN A 160 18.82 12.35 -29.33
N LYS A 161 19.20 13.06 -28.26
CA LYS A 161 19.38 14.52 -28.27
C LYS A 161 20.71 14.92 -27.64
N LYS A 162 21.68 14.96 -28.55
CA LYS A 162 22.85 15.86 -28.61
C LYS A 162 23.89 15.68 -27.50
N GLU A 163 24.94 14.98 -27.91
CA GLU A 163 26.33 15.30 -27.57
C GLU A 163 26.52 16.80 -27.35
N TYR A 164 26.75 17.21 -26.10
CA TYR A 164 27.61 18.35 -25.84
C TYR A 164 29.04 17.82 -25.75
N SER A 165 29.66 17.70 -26.92
CA SER A 165 31.10 17.88 -27.05
C SER A 165 31.42 19.29 -26.52
N GLY A 166 32.05 19.36 -25.36
CA GLY A 166 32.47 20.61 -24.74
C GLY A 166 33.58 20.35 -23.75
N ASN A 167 34.82 20.36 -24.23
CA ASN A 167 36.01 20.40 -23.39
C ASN A 167 35.88 21.54 -22.38
N ALA A 168 35.70 21.20 -21.10
CA ALA A 168 35.90 22.13 -20.01
C ALA A 168 36.72 21.42 -18.94
N ALA A 169 38.02 21.65 -18.95
CA ALA A 169 38.86 21.34 -17.81
C ALA A 169 38.30 22.08 -16.58
N ILE A 170 37.81 21.34 -15.58
CA ILE A 170 37.35 21.92 -14.32
C ILE A 170 38.55 21.99 -13.39
N GLN A 171 39.05 23.19 -13.16
CA GLN A 171 40.04 23.47 -12.12
C GLN A 171 39.30 23.60 -10.79
N ILE A 172 39.50 22.63 -9.89
CA ILE A 172 38.88 22.65 -8.55
C ILE A 172 39.64 23.67 -7.70
N LYS A 173 39.02 24.81 -7.42
CA LYS A 173 39.45 25.76 -6.39
C LYS A 173 38.33 25.83 -5.34
N GLU A 174 38.68 25.42 -4.12
CA GLU A 174 37.87 25.38 -2.90
C GLU A 174 36.97 24.15 -2.68
N LEU A 175 37.20 23.49 -1.53
CA LEU A 175 36.23 22.58 -0.91
C LEU A 175 35.12 23.43 -0.26
N GLY A 176 34.14 23.82 -1.06
CA GLY A 176 32.89 24.40 -0.59
C GLY A 176 31.82 23.33 -0.37
N THR A 177 31.02 23.48 0.69
CA THR A 177 29.86 22.66 0.98
C THR A 177 28.93 22.59 -0.23
N LEU A 178 28.78 21.41 -0.82
CA LEU A 178 27.86 21.16 -1.92
C LEU A 178 26.42 21.30 -1.42
N LYS A 179 25.87 22.51 -1.48
CA LYS A 179 24.43 22.71 -1.64
C LYS A 179 24.12 22.54 -3.14
N ALA A 180 24.33 21.32 -3.64
CA ALA A 180 23.91 20.97 -4.98
C ALA A 180 22.40 20.69 -4.91
N GLU A 181 21.61 21.65 -5.36
CA GLU A 181 20.36 21.34 -6.07
C GLU A 181 20.77 20.51 -7.29
N ILE A 182 20.98 19.22 -7.07
CA ILE A 182 21.06 18.24 -8.16
C ILE A 182 19.66 18.29 -8.78
N PRO A 183 19.51 18.62 -10.07
CA PRO A 183 18.21 18.57 -10.71
C PRO A 183 17.65 17.17 -10.48
N GLU A 184 16.39 17.10 -10.06
CA GLU A 184 15.63 15.90 -9.73
C GLU A 184 15.39 15.04 -10.99
N LYS A 185 16.44 14.73 -11.76
CA LYS A 185 16.42 13.70 -12.80
C LYS A 185 16.29 12.41 -12.00
N THR A 186 15.08 11.84 -12.02
CA THR A 186 14.70 10.60 -11.34
C THR A 186 15.88 9.64 -11.39
N VAL A 187 16.58 9.49 -10.28
CA VAL A 187 17.68 8.53 -10.18
C VAL A 187 16.96 7.18 -10.26
N TYR A 188 16.87 6.63 -11.47
CA TYR A 188 16.47 5.25 -11.67
C TYR A 188 17.54 4.43 -10.99
N SER A 189 17.34 4.13 -9.71
CA SER A 189 18.14 3.17 -8.97
C SER A 189 18.12 1.88 -9.78
N ASN A 190 19.24 1.55 -10.43
CA ASN A 190 19.36 0.38 -11.32
C ASN A 190 19.44 -0.94 -10.54
N ILE A 191 18.72 -1.00 -9.42
CA ILE A 191 18.64 -2.17 -8.56
C ILE A 191 17.68 -3.12 -9.24
N PRO A 192 18.10 -4.35 -9.60
CA PRO A 192 17.22 -5.34 -10.17
C PRO A 192 16.24 -5.88 -9.12
N LEU A 193 15.12 -6.42 -9.58
CA LEU A 193 14.22 -7.18 -8.73
C LEU A 193 14.86 -8.55 -8.47
N PHE A 194 15.41 -8.72 -7.27
CA PHE A 194 16.01 -9.99 -6.88
C PHE A 194 14.95 -11.07 -6.67
N LEU A 195 15.28 -12.30 -7.06
CA LEU A 195 14.45 -13.46 -6.75
C LEU A 195 14.39 -13.69 -5.24
N GLY A 196 13.20 -13.99 -4.73
CA GLY A 196 12.96 -14.16 -3.30
C GLY A 196 12.94 -12.86 -2.49
N ALA A 197 13.10 -11.70 -3.13
CA ALA A 197 12.94 -10.42 -2.45
C ALA A 197 11.50 -10.21 -1.99
N PHE A 198 11.35 -9.60 -0.82
CA PHE A 198 10.06 -9.09 -0.36
C PHE A 198 9.74 -7.80 -1.11
N VAL A 199 8.51 -7.72 -1.61
CA VAL A 199 8.04 -6.59 -2.40
C VAL A 199 6.75 -6.01 -1.84
N ASP A 200 6.59 -4.71 -2.01
CA ASP A 200 5.32 -4.03 -1.84
C ASP A 200 4.62 -3.96 -3.19
N VAL A 201 3.34 -4.35 -3.22
CA VAL A 201 2.53 -4.27 -4.44
C VAL A 201 1.37 -3.32 -4.25
N LYS A 202 1.33 -2.27 -5.08
CA LYS A 202 0.21 -1.34 -5.15
C LYS A 202 -0.70 -1.76 -6.30
N ILE A 203 -1.89 -2.26 -5.95
CA ILE A 203 -2.94 -2.60 -6.89
C ILE A 203 -4.02 -1.52 -6.80
N PRO A 204 -4.40 -0.84 -7.90
CA PRO A 204 -5.50 0.11 -7.91
C PRO A 204 -6.80 -0.63 -7.57
N GLY A 205 -7.60 -0.05 -6.68
CA GLY A 205 -8.93 -0.58 -6.35
C GLY A 205 -9.99 -0.21 -7.39
N ARG A 206 -11.20 -0.73 -7.21
CA ARG A 206 -12.38 -0.37 -8.00
C ARG A 206 -12.68 1.12 -7.89
N LYS A 207 -13.15 1.71 -8.97
CA LYS A 207 -13.65 3.09 -8.95
C LYS A 207 -15.02 3.12 -8.29
N LEU A 208 -15.18 3.90 -7.22
CA LEU A 208 -16.47 4.20 -6.64
C LEU A 208 -17.15 5.32 -7.44
N VAL A 209 -18.36 5.06 -7.91
CA VAL A 209 -19.22 6.06 -8.59
C VAL A 209 -20.35 6.48 -7.66
N ASN A 210 -20.83 7.73 -7.80
CA ASN A 210 -21.94 8.28 -7.01
C ASN A 210 -21.73 8.19 -5.48
N VAL A 211 -20.50 8.45 -5.02
CA VAL A 211 -20.19 8.49 -3.58
C VAL A 211 -19.86 9.90 -3.12
N ILE A 212 -20.25 10.21 -1.89
CA ILE A 212 -19.96 11.47 -1.21
C ILE A 212 -18.89 11.21 -0.14
N LYS A 213 -17.78 11.95 -0.22
CA LYS A 213 -16.68 11.87 0.74
C LYS A 213 -16.97 12.79 1.93
N ILE A 214 -16.91 12.25 3.14
CA ILE A 214 -17.08 12.99 4.40
C ILE A 214 -15.91 12.68 5.34
N PRO A 215 -15.56 13.56 6.28
CA PRO A 215 -14.58 13.25 7.32
C PRO A 215 -15.08 12.10 8.22
N ALA A 216 -14.17 11.22 8.66
CA ALA A 216 -14.50 10.11 9.57
C ALA A 216 -15.20 10.56 10.86
N GLN A 217 -14.86 11.75 11.35
CA GLN A 217 -15.42 12.37 12.56
C GLN A 217 -16.92 12.69 12.47
N ALA A 218 -17.47 12.78 11.26
CA ALA A 218 -18.89 13.05 11.03
C ALA A 218 -19.76 11.77 11.14
N LEU A 219 -19.16 10.59 11.02
CA LEU A 219 -19.87 9.32 11.20
C LEU A 219 -20.07 9.04 12.70
N ARG A 220 -21.30 8.72 13.07
CA ARG A 220 -21.75 8.43 14.44
C ARG A 220 -22.43 7.07 14.45
N ASP A 221 -22.45 6.43 15.61
CA ASP A 221 -23.19 5.17 15.85
C ASP A 221 -23.01 4.10 14.76
N GLN A 222 -21.83 4.05 14.13
CA GLN A 222 -21.45 3.19 13.00
C GLN A 222 -22.13 3.47 11.65
N ASP A 223 -23.37 3.97 11.61
CA ASP A 223 -24.13 4.16 10.36
C ASP A 223 -24.96 5.46 10.30
N SER A 224 -24.79 6.36 11.25
CA SER A 224 -25.56 7.60 11.34
C SER A 224 -24.70 8.85 11.12
N ILE A 225 -25.29 9.89 10.54
CA ILE A 225 -24.68 11.22 10.47
C ILE A 225 -25.66 12.24 11.01
N TRP A 226 -25.13 13.37 11.45
CA TRP A 226 -25.95 14.50 11.85
C TRP A 226 -25.88 15.60 10.79
N ILE A 227 -27.04 16.01 10.31
CA ILE A 227 -27.21 17.02 9.27
C ILE A 227 -27.80 18.26 9.92
N ALA A 228 -27.23 19.43 9.59
CA ALA A 228 -27.81 20.71 9.92
C ALA A 228 -28.79 21.11 8.81
N ALA A 229 -30.08 20.99 9.10
CA ALA A 229 -31.16 21.35 8.18
C ALA A 229 -31.76 22.70 8.58
N GLU A 230 -32.08 23.54 7.60
CA GLU A 230 -32.81 24.78 7.85
C GLU A 230 -34.27 24.48 8.13
N LYS A 231 -34.82 25.15 9.15
CA LYS A 231 -36.23 25.03 9.50
C LYS A 231 -37.07 25.87 8.54
N LEU A 232 -37.97 25.21 7.81
CA LEU A 232 -38.88 25.80 6.81
C LEU A 232 -40.27 26.11 7.38
N ASP A 233 -40.37 26.44 8.66
CA ASP A 233 -41.65 26.82 9.28
C ASP A 233 -41.89 28.34 9.14
N GLN A 234 -43.14 28.73 8.87
CA GLN A 234 -43.56 30.13 8.67
C GLN A 234 -43.33 31.04 9.89
N ASP A 235 -43.16 30.46 11.09
CA ASP A 235 -42.87 31.18 12.35
C ASP A 235 -41.38 31.15 12.75
N SER A 236 -40.52 30.50 11.98
CA SER A 236 -39.10 30.40 12.32
C SER A 236 -38.33 31.59 11.77
N ALA A 237 -37.42 32.14 12.59
CA ALA A 237 -36.51 33.18 12.12
C ALA A 237 -35.64 32.64 10.97
N PRO A 238 -35.38 33.44 9.91
CA PRO A 238 -34.53 33.02 8.80
C PRO A 238 -33.14 32.65 9.33
N GLY A 239 -32.71 31.41 9.06
CA GLY A 239 -31.41 30.88 9.48
C GLY A 239 -31.43 29.99 10.73
N GLU A 240 -32.59 29.62 11.29
CA GLU A 240 -32.62 28.59 12.33
C GLU A 240 -32.26 27.21 11.74
N LEU A 241 -31.21 26.60 12.31
CA LEU A 241 -30.74 25.27 11.95
C LEU A 241 -31.16 24.26 13.02
N GLU A 242 -31.67 23.11 12.57
CA GLU A 242 -31.99 21.97 13.41
C GLU A 242 -31.12 20.77 13.05
N LEU A 243 -30.75 20.00 14.07
CA LEU A 243 -30.04 18.75 13.92
C LEU A 243 -31.01 17.66 13.47
N GLN A 244 -30.64 16.97 12.38
CA GLN A 244 -31.31 15.77 11.90
C GLN A 244 -30.32 14.60 11.86
N VAL A 245 -30.61 13.57 12.66
CA VAL A 245 -29.94 12.26 12.63
C VAL A 245 -30.47 11.48 11.43
N ARG A 246 -29.57 11.07 10.54
CA ARG A 246 -29.92 10.32 9.34
C ARG A 246 -29.01 9.11 9.18
N ARG A 247 -29.60 7.95 8.89
CA ARG A 247 -28.84 6.75 8.55
C ARG A 247 -28.26 6.84 7.15
N VAL A 248 -27.04 6.35 6.97
CA VAL A 248 -26.30 6.41 5.71
C VAL A 248 -25.82 5.03 5.27
N GLN A 249 -25.61 4.89 3.97
CA GLN A 249 -25.01 3.70 3.40
C GLN A 249 -23.53 3.97 3.14
N ILE A 250 -22.67 3.19 3.79
CA ILE A 250 -21.22 3.33 3.69
C ILE A 250 -20.71 2.44 2.56
N ALA A 251 -20.07 3.05 1.56
CA ALA A 251 -19.42 2.35 0.47
C ALA A 251 -17.98 1.95 0.83
N HIS A 252 -17.28 2.80 1.58
CA HIS A 252 -15.91 2.55 2.04
C HIS A 252 -15.57 3.42 3.25
N LEU A 253 -14.72 2.92 4.13
CA LEU A 253 -14.18 3.64 5.27
C LEU A 253 -12.65 3.57 5.20
N ASP A 254 -12.03 4.74 5.24
CA ASP A 254 -10.59 4.94 5.35
C ASP A 254 -10.26 5.51 6.76
N GLN A 255 -8.98 5.70 7.07
CA GLN A 255 -8.56 6.23 8.37
C GLN A 255 -9.13 7.62 8.66
N ASP A 256 -9.11 8.51 7.65
CA ASP A 256 -9.53 9.91 7.82
C ASP A 256 -10.90 10.21 7.21
N ASN A 257 -11.40 9.34 6.32
CA ASN A 257 -12.54 9.66 5.46
C ASN A 257 -13.53 8.50 5.36
N VAL A 258 -14.82 8.83 5.24
CA VAL A 258 -15.90 7.88 4.91
C VAL A 258 -16.45 8.24 3.53
N TYR A 259 -16.69 7.23 2.71
CA TYR A 259 -17.32 7.36 1.41
C TYR A 259 -18.74 6.79 1.51
N LEU A 260 -19.74 7.64 1.34
CA LEU A 260 -21.15 7.28 1.44
C LEU A 260 -21.76 7.08 0.05
N SER A 261 -22.45 5.97 -0.19
CA SER A 261 -23.21 5.73 -1.43
C SER A 261 -24.64 6.24 -1.38
N GLY A 262 -25.16 6.54 -0.19
CA GLY A 262 -26.55 6.95 -0.01
C GLY A 262 -26.83 7.48 1.38
N GLY A 263 -28.00 8.12 1.53
CA GLY A 263 -28.45 8.74 2.78
C GLY A 263 -28.04 10.21 2.95
N ILE A 264 -27.31 10.79 2.00
CA ILE A 264 -26.96 12.22 1.99
C ILE A 264 -27.05 12.79 0.58
N LYS A 265 -27.51 14.03 0.46
CA LYS A 265 -27.58 14.76 -0.81
C LYS A 265 -26.41 15.73 -0.95
N PRO A 266 -25.90 15.98 -2.17
CA PRO A 266 -24.90 17.02 -2.41
C PRO A 266 -25.39 18.39 -1.91
N GLY A 267 -24.54 19.10 -1.16
CA GLY A 267 -24.84 20.43 -0.62
C GLY A 267 -25.41 20.45 0.80
N GLU A 268 -25.77 19.31 1.38
CA GLU A 268 -26.21 19.24 2.79
C GLU A 268 -25.03 19.53 3.75
N ARG A 269 -25.31 20.24 4.86
CA ARG A 269 -24.31 20.58 5.88
C ARG A 269 -24.24 19.49 6.94
N ILE A 270 -23.05 18.93 7.16
CA ILE A 270 -22.82 17.85 8.12
C ILE A 270 -22.16 18.41 9.39
N ILE A 271 -22.57 17.90 10.54
CA ILE A 271 -22.03 18.31 11.83
C ILE A 271 -20.85 17.39 12.19
N THR A 272 -19.66 17.97 12.32
CA THR A 272 -18.44 17.27 12.78
C THR A 272 -18.22 17.42 14.29
N SER A 273 -18.69 18.52 14.88
CA SER A 273 -18.50 18.83 16.30
C SER A 273 -19.22 17.83 17.23
N PRO A 274 -18.60 17.42 18.34
CA PRO A 274 -19.26 16.59 19.34
C PRO A 274 -20.33 17.41 20.08
N ILE A 275 -21.57 16.95 20.05
CA ILE A 275 -22.71 17.55 20.78
C ILE A 275 -23.21 16.53 21.78
N LYS A 276 -23.22 16.88 23.08
CA LYS A 276 -23.78 16.02 24.13
C LYS A 276 -25.31 16.07 24.06
N GLY A 277 -25.95 14.89 24.11
CA GLY A 277 -27.42 14.80 24.06
C GLY A 277 -28.03 15.19 22.72
N ALA A 278 -27.28 15.03 21.62
CA ALA A 278 -27.80 15.27 20.28
C ALA A 278 -29.05 14.41 20.00
N ALA A 279 -30.12 15.06 19.57
CA ALA A 279 -31.38 14.44 19.20
C ALA A 279 -31.99 15.18 18.01
N ASN A 280 -32.89 14.52 17.28
CA ASN A 280 -33.63 15.15 16.19
C ASN A 280 -34.37 16.41 16.68
N GLY A 281 -34.27 17.50 15.90
CA GLY A 281 -34.90 18.78 16.20
C GLY A 281 -34.10 19.65 17.18
N LEU A 282 -32.92 19.21 17.64
CA LEU A 282 -32.07 20.04 18.48
C LEU A 282 -31.62 21.28 17.70
N LYS A 283 -31.98 22.47 18.20
CA LYS A 283 -31.53 23.74 17.61
C LYS A 283 -30.02 23.88 17.74
N ILE A 284 -29.37 24.22 16.64
CA ILE A 284 -27.92 24.35 16.56
C ILE A 284 -27.52 25.67 15.93
N ARG A 285 -26.30 26.11 16.24
CA ARG A 285 -25.69 27.30 15.66
C ARG A 285 -24.32 26.93 15.11
N ILE A 286 -23.97 27.50 13.96
CA ILE A 286 -22.65 27.28 13.36
C ILE A 286 -21.63 28.10 14.15
N ALA A 287 -20.58 27.42 14.63
CA ALA A 287 -19.47 28.09 15.30
C ALA A 287 -18.72 28.97 14.29
N GLY A 288 -18.64 30.27 14.56
CA GLY A 288 -17.92 31.25 13.72
C GLY A 288 -18.82 32.22 12.96
N GLU A 289 -20.14 32.05 12.98
CA GLU A 289 -21.08 33.03 12.43
C GLU A 289 -21.25 34.18 13.44
N LYS A 290 -20.53 35.28 13.23
CA LYS A 290 -20.73 36.53 13.98
C LYS A 290 -22.14 37.04 13.69
N THR A 291 -23.08 36.72 14.55
CA THR A 291 -24.38 37.39 14.56
C THR A 291 -24.18 38.73 15.25
N ASP A 292 -24.14 39.79 14.47
CA ASP A 292 -24.08 41.17 14.95
C ASP A 292 -25.49 41.56 15.44
N SER A 293 -25.75 41.32 16.72
CA SER A 293 -26.92 41.81 17.48
C SER A 293 -26.79 41.31 18.92
N GLY A 294 -26.65 42.11 19.97
CA GLY A 294 -26.59 43.55 20.14
C GLY A 294 -26.78 43.84 21.65
N LYS A 295 -26.26 44.99 22.08
CA LYS A 295 -26.56 45.72 23.33
C LYS A 295 -25.85 45.27 24.61
N GLN A 296 -24.80 46.04 24.91
CA GLN A 296 -24.42 46.46 26.26
C GLN A 296 -25.68 46.84 27.05
N PHE A 297 -25.95 46.10 28.12
CA PHE A 297 -26.54 46.67 29.32
C PHE A 297 -25.49 46.55 30.41
N GLU A 298 -24.75 47.64 30.62
CA GLU A 298 -24.24 47.93 31.96
C GLU A 298 -25.44 48.28 32.83
N SER A 299 -25.61 47.55 33.92
CA SER A 299 -26.19 48.11 35.13
C SER A 299 -25.51 47.46 36.32
N GLU A 300 -24.77 48.30 37.03
CA GLU A 300 -24.30 48.09 38.38
C GLU A 300 -25.41 47.53 39.27
N ASN A 301 -25.12 46.48 40.05
CA ASN A 301 -25.52 46.57 41.44
C ASN A 301 -24.60 45.79 42.37
N ASN A 302 -24.02 46.59 43.27
CA ASN A 302 -23.10 46.26 44.31
C ASN A 302 -23.89 45.68 45.50
N ARG A 303 -23.70 44.40 45.84
CA ARG A 303 -23.99 43.90 47.20
C ARG A 303 -22.87 43.00 47.71
N LYS A 304 -21.98 43.66 48.45
CA LYS A 304 -21.14 43.12 49.53
C LYS A 304 -21.84 41.97 50.29
N LEU A 305 -21.18 40.82 50.39
CA LEU A 305 -21.25 39.99 51.59
C LEU A 305 -19.84 39.85 52.19
N LYS A 306 -19.69 40.44 53.38
CA LYS A 306 -18.54 40.27 54.28
C LYS A 306 -18.45 38.80 54.72
N ARG A 307 -17.26 38.21 54.61
CA ARG A 307 -16.88 37.02 55.40
C ARG A 307 -16.28 37.47 56.73
N PRO A 308 -16.69 36.92 57.89
CA PRO A 308 -15.88 37.00 59.10
C PRO A 308 -14.88 35.83 59.14
N GLU A 309 -13.64 36.15 59.52
CA GLU A 309 -12.64 35.20 60.01
C GLU A 309 -13.05 34.65 61.39
N GLY A 310 -12.69 33.39 61.67
CA GLY A 310 -12.91 32.79 62.99
C GLY A 310 -12.45 31.33 63.09
N GLU A 311 -11.17 31.17 63.39
CA GLU A 311 -10.53 30.17 64.27
C GLU A 311 -10.58 28.63 64.03
N ARG A 312 -9.36 28.09 64.16
CA ARG A 312 -8.93 26.69 64.16
C ARG A 312 -9.32 25.97 65.45
N LYS A 313 -9.59 24.65 65.38
CA LYS A 313 -9.03 23.66 66.34
C LYS A 313 -8.69 22.35 65.64
N ARG A 314 -7.46 21.88 65.87
CA ARG A 314 -6.95 20.52 65.62
C ARG A 314 -7.55 19.53 66.64
N PRO A 315 -7.37 18.21 66.42
CA PRO A 315 -6.46 17.53 67.35
C PRO A 315 -5.43 16.59 66.68
N GLU A 316 -4.31 16.48 67.38
CA GLU A 316 -3.27 15.43 67.37
C GLU A 316 -3.90 14.10 67.87
N GLY A 317 -3.39 12.88 67.67
CA GLY A 317 -2.15 12.31 67.15
C GLY A 317 -2.05 10.85 67.64
N ALA A 318 -1.40 9.96 66.87
CA ALA A 318 -0.71 8.70 67.24
C ALA A 318 -0.56 7.84 65.95
N SER A 319 0.60 7.64 65.31
CA SER A 319 1.91 7.09 65.71
C SER A 319 1.95 5.56 65.87
N HIS A 320 2.44 4.86 64.84
CA HIS A 320 3.39 3.71 64.88
C HIS A 320 3.52 3.19 63.43
N ASP A 321 4.59 3.46 62.67
CA ASP A 321 5.96 2.93 62.70
C ASP A 321 6.06 1.39 62.63
N SER A 322 6.44 0.85 61.47
CA SER A 322 7.77 0.23 61.27
C SER A 322 7.86 -0.55 59.95
N ARG A 323 9.06 -0.47 59.38
CA ARG A 323 9.55 -1.12 58.15
C ARG A 323 10.05 -2.55 58.43
N GLN A 324 10.30 -3.26 57.32
CA GLN A 324 11.27 -4.35 57.08
C GLN A 324 10.88 -5.80 57.44
N LYS A 325 10.84 -6.66 56.40
CA LYS A 325 11.80 -7.77 56.10
C LYS A 325 11.25 -8.59 54.91
N SER A 326 11.98 -8.72 53.79
CA SER A 326 13.04 -9.70 53.50
C SER A 326 12.53 -11.12 53.19
N ALA A 327 12.67 -11.50 51.92
CA ALA A 327 13.24 -12.74 51.37
C ALA A 327 12.69 -14.14 51.75
N GLU A 328 12.83 -15.05 50.75
CA GLU A 328 12.86 -16.53 50.83
C GLU A 328 11.48 -17.24 50.99
N ARG A 329 11.07 -18.31 50.29
CA ARG A 329 11.62 -19.43 49.47
C ARG A 329 10.53 -19.85 48.44
N ALA A 330 10.76 -20.30 47.20
CA ALA A 330 11.53 -21.44 46.66
C ALA A 330 11.02 -22.84 47.08
N ALA A 331 10.84 -23.71 46.05
CA ALA A 331 10.56 -25.17 46.08
C ALA A 331 9.13 -25.54 46.57
N GLU A 332 8.35 -26.46 45.99
CA GLU A 332 8.49 -27.69 45.19
C GLU A 332 7.07 -27.95 44.58
N GLU A 333 6.77 -28.74 43.56
CA GLU A 333 7.43 -29.93 43.03
C GLU A 333 6.84 -30.28 41.64
N HIS A 334 7.70 -30.88 40.83
CA HIS A 334 7.41 -31.61 39.61
C HIS A 334 6.72 -32.97 39.87
N LYS A 335 5.74 -33.33 39.03
CA LYS A 335 5.54 -34.61 38.30
C LYS A 335 4.09 -34.63 37.79
N GLU A 336 3.76 -35.09 36.59
CA GLU A 336 4.13 -36.40 36.07
C GLU A 336 3.98 -36.45 34.54
N THR A 337 4.86 -37.24 33.94
CA THR A 337 4.99 -37.55 32.52
C THR A 337 4.21 -38.82 32.21
N GLN A 338 3.47 -38.85 31.09
CA GLN A 338 3.42 -39.98 30.15
C GLN A 338 3.23 -39.45 28.74
#